data_AF-A0A5P1EUD6-F1
#
_entry.id   AF-A0A5P1EUD6-F1
#
_cell.length_a   1.000
_cell.length_b   1.000
_cell.length_c   1.000
_cell.angle_alpha   90.00
_cell.angle_beta   90.00
_cell.angle_gamma   90.00
#
_symmetry.space_group_name_H-M   'P 1'
#
loop_
_entity.id
_entity.type
_entity.pdbx_description
1 polymer ?
#
loop_
_entity_poly.entity_id
_entity_poly.type
_entity_poly.pdbx_seq_one_letter_code
_entity_poly.pdbx_strand_id
1 'polypeptide(L)'
;MQTNNLDDDQITESIIGVLFAACDTSASVLTWIVKFLGENDTILQAITSCYLSLLHLSGYLIPKGWKALPLFRNIHHSEEYFHDPDKFDPSRFDVAPKPNTFLLFWSEAYSCPGNELAKLEMLVLLHHLTTKYRWTLSGPGREIQFSPFALPWDGLPVTFT
;
A
#
# COMPACT_ATOMS: atom_id res chain seq x y z
N MET A 1 -15.03 34.06 5.74
CA MET A 1 -14.82 32.60 5.74
C MET A 1 -15.91 31.99 4.87
N GLN A 2 -15.59 31.64 3.62
CA GLN A 2 -16.52 30.89 2.77
C GLN A 2 -16.47 29.43 3.22
N THR A 3 -17.58 28.92 3.75
CA THR A 3 -17.76 27.49 3.95
C THR A 3 -17.94 26.87 2.57
N ASN A 4 -16.90 26.25 2.02
CA ASN A 4 -17.00 25.40 0.85
C ASN A 4 -17.79 24.16 1.23
N ASN A 5 -19.12 24.27 1.26
CA ASN A 5 -20.00 23.13 1.44
C ASN A 5 -20.15 22.43 0.08
N LEU A 6 -19.86 21.14 0.07
CA LEU A 6 -20.14 20.26 -1.05
C LEU A 6 -21.65 20.07 -1.19
N ASP A 7 -22.11 19.93 -2.42
CA ASP A 7 -23.50 19.56 -2.71
C ASP A 7 -23.74 18.05 -2.50
N ASP A 8 -25.00 17.67 -2.29
CA ASP A 8 -25.41 16.28 -2.00
C ASP A 8 -24.99 15.30 -3.12
N ASP A 9 -24.99 15.75 -4.38
CA ASP A 9 -24.51 14.94 -5.51
C ASP A 9 -23.00 14.70 -5.41
N GLN A 10 -22.23 15.74 -5.06
CA GLN A 10 -20.78 15.64 -4.87
C GLN A 10 -20.39 14.75 -3.69
N ILE A 11 -21.18 14.80 -2.61
CA ILE A 11 -21.03 13.92 -1.44
C ILE A 11 -21.31 12.47 -1.87
N THR A 12 -22.39 12.24 -2.61
CA THR A 12 -22.79 10.90 -3.09
C THR A 12 -21.72 10.31 -4.01
N GLU A 13 -21.23 11.07 -4.99
CA GLU A 13 -20.14 10.65 -5.89
C GLU A 13 -18.85 10.34 -5.12
N SER A 14 -18.51 11.16 -4.11
CA SER A 14 -17.33 10.93 -3.27
C SER A 14 -17.45 9.64 -2.46
N ILE A 15 -18.62 9.38 -1.86
CA ILE A 15 -18.88 8.14 -1.11
C ILE A 15 -18.76 6.93 -2.02
N ILE A 16 -19.41 6.97 -3.19
CA ILE A 16 -19.35 5.89 -4.18
C ILE A 16 -17.91 5.64 -4.61
N GLY A 17 -17.16 6.70 -4.93
CA GLY A 17 -15.76 6.60 -5.33
C GLY A 17 -14.87 5.96 -4.27
N VAL A 18 -15.05 6.34 -2.99
CA VAL A 18 -14.32 5.73 -1.87
C VAL A 18 -14.67 4.26 -1.71
N LEU A 19 -15.94 3.87 -1.80
CA LEU A 19 -16.37 2.48 -1.65
C LEU A 19 -15.79 1.57 -2.74
N PHE A 20 -15.83 1.99 -4.00
CA PHE A 20 -15.27 1.22 -5.11
C PHE A 20 -13.74 1.11 -5.01
N ALA A 21 -13.06 2.20 -4.64
CA ALA A 21 -11.61 2.17 -4.49
C ALA A 21 -11.16 1.29 -3.31
N ALA A 22 -11.87 1.34 -2.19
CA ALA A 22 -11.49 0.64 -0.96
C ALA A 22 -11.62 -0.89 -1.08
N CYS A 23 -12.67 -1.37 -1.76
CA CYS A 23 -12.96 -2.81 -1.85
C CYS A 23 -11.76 -3.62 -2.39
N ASP A 24 -11.26 -3.24 -3.55
CA ASP A 24 -10.20 -4.00 -4.22
C ASP A 24 -8.80 -3.73 -3.63
N THR A 25 -8.53 -2.48 -3.21
CA THR A 25 -7.22 -2.09 -2.69
C THR A 25 -6.97 -2.61 -1.28
N SER A 26 -7.92 -2.45 -0.35
CA SER A 26 -7.78 -2.95 1.01
C SER A 26 -7.67 -4.48 1.01
N ALA A 27 -8.52 -5.19 0.26
CA ALA A 27 -8.47 -6.65 0.18
C ALA A 27 -7.10 -7.16 -0.31
N SER A 28 -6.54 -6.52 -1.33
CA SER A 28 -5.19 -6.83 -1.83
C SER A 28 -4.14 -6.63 -0.74
N VAL A 29 -4.10 -5.48 -0.06
CA VAL A 29 -3.07 -5.21 0.95
C VAL A 29 -3.18 -6.16 2.15
N LEU A 30 -4.40 -6.41 2.64
CA LEU A 30 -4.64 -7.34 3.74
C LEU A 30 -4.16 -8.76 3.39
N THR A 31 -4.31 -9.18 2.13
CA THR A 31 -3.80 -10.47 1.63
C THR A 31 -2.27 -10.54 1.70
N TRP A 32 -1.57 -9.49 1.26
CA TRP A 32 -0.11 -9.45 1.32
C TRP A 32 0.42 -9.40 2.75
N ILE A 33 -0.26 -8.72 3.68
CA ILE A 33 0.10 -8.71 5.09
C ILE A 33 0.10 -10.12 5.66
N VAL A 34 -0.96 -10.90 5.42
CA VAL A 34 -1.05 -12.30 5.88
C VAL A 34 0.08 -13.16 5.30
N LYS A 35 0.38 -13.00 4.01
CA LYS A 35 1.48 -13.71 3.34
C LYS A 35 2.82 -13.37 3.96
N PHE A 36 3.19 -12.09 4.00
CA PHE A 36 4.53 -11.67 4.39
C PHE A 36 4.83 -11.95 5.86
N LEU A 37 3.84 -11.82 6.74
CA LEU A 37 3.98 -12.19 8.14
C LEU A 37 4.05 -13.71 8.34
N GLY A 38 3.29 -14.49 7.57
CA GLY A 38 3.34 -15.95 7.63
C GLY A 38 4.64 -16.55 7.09
N GLU A 39 5.37 -15.80 6.26
CA GLU A 39 6.67 -16.20 5.73
C GLU A 39 7.85 -15.72 6.59
N ASN A 40 7.64 -14.83 7.57
CA ASN A 40 8.73 -14.16 8.29
C ASN A 40 8.41 -13.90 9.79
N ASP A 41 8.77 -14.85 10.67
CA ASP A 41 8.49 -14.80 12.12
C ASP A 41 9.23 -13.71 12.90
N THR A 42 10.31 -13.15 12.34
CA THR A 42 11.25 -12.24 13.06
C THR A 42 10.84 -10.77 13.03
N ILE A 43 9.75 -10.44 12.35
CA ILE A 43 9.45 -9.08 11.88
C ILE A 43 8.35 -8.38 12.71
N LEU A 44 7.83 -9.08 13.71
CA LEU A 44 6.67 -8.71 14.52
C LEU A 44 6.86 -7.51 15.48
N GLN A 45 8.01 -6.83 15.49
CA GLN A 45 8.37 -5.90 16.57
C GLN A 45 8.68 -4.44 16.18
N ALA A 46 8.59 -4.02 14.92
CA ALA A 46 9.11 -2.70 14.54
C ALA A 46 8.25 -1.98 13.49
N ILE A 47 7.33 -1.09 13.90
CA ILE A 47 6.67 -0.13 12.99
C ILE A 47 6.23 1.13 13.77
N THR A 48 6.82 2.31 13.53
CA THR A 48 6.16 3.64 13.68
C THR A 48 6.90 4.80 12.93
N SER A 49 6.25 5.36 11.88
CA SER A 49 6.07 6.80 11.49
C SER A 49 6.98 7.65 10.55
N CYS A 50 6.30 8.28 9.55
CA CYS A 50 6.35 9.65 8.91
C CYS A 50 7.60 10.19 8.15
N TYR A 51 7.57 11.19 7.22
CA TYR A 51 6.72 11.82 6.15
C TYR A 51 7.62 12.97 5.57
N LEU A 52 7.98 13.17 4.27
CA LEU A 52 7.38 14.09 3.25
C LEU A 52 8.33 14.42 2.05
N SER A 53 7.71 14.57 0.85
CA SER A 53 7.81 15.62 -0.22
C SER A 53 8.80 15.64 -1.41
N LEU A 54 8.20 15.81 -2.63
CA LEU A 54 8.58 16.42 -3.94
C LEU A 54 9.17 15.64 -5.17
N LEU A 55 8.57 15.85 -6.36
CA LEU A 55 9.05 15.33 -7.66
C LEU A 55 9.32 16.44 -8.71
N HIS A 56 10.56 16.53 -9.18
CA HIS A 56 11.01 17.10 -10.47
C HIS A 56 11.62 15.93 -11.27
N LEU A 57 10.99 15.48 -12.36
CA LEU A 57 11.46 14.31 -13.12
C LEU A 57 12.50 14.71 -14.19
N SER A 58 13.78 14.49 -13.87
CA SER A 58 14.88 14.13 -14.78
C SER A 58 15.00 14.86 -16.13
N GLY A 59 14.70 16.17 -16.21
CA GLY A 59 15.04 17.01 -17.36
C GLY A 59 14.20 16.79 -18.64
N TYR A 60 13.14 15.98 -18.59
CA TYR A 60 12.23 15.78 -19.73
C TYR A 60 10.98 16.66 -19.58
N LEU A 61 10.69 17.46 -20.61
CA LEU A 61 9.45 18.24 -20.70
C LEU A 61 8.32 17.33 -21.21
N ILE A 62 7.32 17.09 -20.35
CA ILE A 62 6.10 16.39 -20.75
C ILE A 62 5.24 17.38 -21.56
N PRO A 63 4.93 17.09 -22.84
CA PRO A 63 4.14 18.00 -23.65
C PRO A 63 2.71 18.18 -23.09
N LYS A 64 2.15 19.38 -23.26
CA LYS A 64 0.78 19.69 -22.82
C LYS A 64 -0.21 18.69 -23.45
N GLY A 65 -1.04 18.06 -22.61
CA GLY A 65 -2.03 17.06 -23.01
C GLY A 65 -1.58 15.60 -22.86
N TRP A 66 -0.32 15.36 -22.53
CA TRP A 66 0.16 14.01 -22.22
C TRP A 66 -0.19 13.61 -20.79
N LYS A 67 -0.52 12.34 -20.59
CA LYS A 67 -0.75 11.74 -19.27
C LYS A 67 0.51 10.98 -18.87
N ALA A 68 1.11 11.35 -17.74
CA ALA A 68 2.18 10.58 -17.14
C ALA A 68 1.59 9.62 -16.10
N LEU A 69 1.95 8.34 -16.20
CA LEU A 69 1.61 7.33 -15.21
C LEU A 69 2.89 6.94 -14.46
N PRO A 70 3.07 7.42 -13.22
CA PRO A 70 4.20 7.02 -12.40
C PRO A 70 4.05 5.55 -11.99
N LEU A 71 5.04 4.73 -12.31
CA LEU A 71 5.12 3.33 -11.85
C LEU A 71 5.91 3.27 -10.55
N PHE A 72 5.25 3.45 -9.40
CA PHE A 72 5.91 3.46 -8.08
C PHE A 72 6.65 2.16 -7.77
N ARG A 73 6.17 1.03 -8.30
CA ARG A 73 6.83 -0.27 -8.16
C ARG A 73 8.32 -0.19 -8.54
N ASN A 74 8.67 0.54 -9.59
CA ASN A 74 10.06 0.65 -10.04
C ASN A 74 10.91 1.44 -9.04
N ILE A 75 10.32 2.43 -8.38
CA ILE A 75 10.99 3.21 -7.33
C ILE A 75 11.17 2.33 -6.08
N HIS A 76 10.13 1.57 -5.71
CA HIS A 76 10.16 0.62 -4.59
C HIS A 76 11.14 -0.53 -4.78
N HIS A 77 11.39 -0.95 -6.03
CA HIS A 77 12.36 -2.00 -6.38
C HIS A 77 13.73 -1.45 -6.82
N SER A 78 14.01 -0.16 -6.64
CA SER A 78 15.32 0.40 -6.97
C SER A 78 16.33 0.14 -5.86
N GLU A 79 17.42 -0.56 -6.17
CA GLU A 79 18.55 -0.76 -5.26
C GLU A 79 19.22 0.56 -4.82
N GLU A 80 19.04 1.64 -5.60
CA GLU A 80 19.52 2.98 -5.24
C GLU A 80 18.83 3.53 -3.98
N TYR A 81 17.57 3.12 -3.76
CA TYR A 81 16.73 3.62 -2.68
C TYR A 81 16.48 2.58 -1.59
N PHE A 82 16.42 1.30 -1.94
CA PHE A 82 16.12 0.20 -1.02
C PHE A 82 17.08 -0.97 -1.27
N HIS A 83 17.97 -1.24 -0.31
CA HIS A 83 18.94 -2.35 -0.40
C HIS A 83 18.25 -3.72 -0.37
N ASP A 84 18.56 -4.67 -1.24
CA ASP A 84 17.83 -5.95 -1.35
C ASP A 84 16.29 -5.75 -1.44
N PRO A 85 15.80 -5.02 -2.46
CA PRO A 85 14.40 -4.59 -2.54
C PRO A 85 13.40 -5.75 -2.64
N ASP A 86 13.83 -6.92 -3.12
CA ASP A 86 12.98 -8.10 -3.26
C ASP A 86 12.80 -8.88 -1.94
N LYS A 87 13.52 -8.49 -0.88
CA LYS A 87 13.41 -9.09 0.46
C LYS A 87 12.40 -8.32 1.30
N PHE A 88 11.44 -9.03 1.88
CA PHE A 88 10.54 -8.45 2.88
C PHE A 88 11.31 -8.23 4.19
N ASP A 89 11.64 -6.96 4.46
CA ASP A 89 12.39 -6.53 5.64
C ASP A 89 11.82 -5.21 6.20
N PRO A 90 10.95 -5.26 7.23
CA PRO A 90 10.42 -4.06 7.85
C PRO A 90 11.41 -3.24 8.66
N SER A 91 12.54 -3.80 9.10
CA SER A 91 13.58 -3.01 9.79
C SER A 91 14.15 -1.91 8.90
N ARG A 92 14.00 -2.03 7.58
CA ARG A 92 14.30 -0.98 6.60
C ARG A 92 13.59 0.35 6.89
N PHE A 93 12.47 0.31 7.60
CA PHE A 93 11.67 1.47 7.97
C PHE A 93 11.92 1.95 9.42
N ASP A 94 12.89 1.37 10.12
CA ASP A 94 13.38 1.90 11.41
C ASP A 94 14.04 3.27 11.21
N VAL A 95 14.59 3.50 10.02
CA VAL A 95 15.01 4.81 9.55
C VAL A 95 14.05 5.26 8.47
N ALA A 96 13.62 6.52 8.52
CA ALA A 96 12.72 7.07 7.52
C ALA A 96 13.36 6.94 6.12
N PRO A 97 12.66 6.36 5.12
CA PRO A 97 13.16 6.28 3.76
C PRO A 97 13.36 7.69 3.19
N LYS A 98 14.24 7.80 2.19
CA LYS A 98 14.47 9.08 1.50
C LYS A 98 13.12 9.66 1.00
N PRO A 99 12.95 10.99 1.04
CA PRO A 99 11.77 11.64 0.48
C PRO A 99 11.46 11.15 -0.95
N ASN A 100 10.18 10.90 -1.23
CA ASN A 100 9.65 10.46 -2.54
C ASN A 100 10.09 9.10 -3.06
N THR A 101 10.77 8.30 -2.24
CA THR A 101 11.12 6.94 -2.66
C THR A 101 10.06 5.92 -2.25
N PHE A 102 9.25 6.21 -1.22
CA PHE A 102 8.21 5.32 -0.71
C PHE A 102 6.81 5.94 -0.75
N LEU A 103 6.12 5.77 -1.88
CA LEU A 103 4.85 6.46 -2.20
C LEU A 103 3.61 5.53 -2.27
N LEU A 104 3.28 4.79 -1.20
CA LEU A 104 2.11 3.87 -1.22
C LEU A 104 0.75 4.56 -1.38
N PHE A 105 0.52 5.64 -0.65
CA PHE A 105 -0.74 6.39 -0.66
C PHE A 105 -0.61 7.76 -1.36
N TRP A 106 0.45 7.90 -2.17
CA TRP A 106 0.91 9.20 -2.68
C TRP A 106 1.20 10.19 -1.52
N SER A 107 1.52 11.45 -1.82
CA SER A 107 1.79 12.50 -0.82
C SER A 107 1.13 13.83 -1.15
N GLU A 108 0.91 14.65 -0.12
CA GLU A 108 0.38 16.03 -0.24
C GLU A 108 -1.01 16.11 -0.90
N ALA A 109 -1.21 17.02 -1.87
CA ALA A 109 -2.49 17.35 -2.47
C ALA A 109 -3.18 16.20 -3.23
N TYR A 110 -2.48 15.10 -3.48
CA TYR A 110 -3.08 13.89 -4.07
C TYR A 110 -2.98 12.67 -3.15
N SER A 111 -2.82 12.89 -1.83
CA SER A 111 -2.91 11.81 -0.85
C SER A 111 -4.21 11.04 -1.04
N CYS A 112 -4.14 9.71 -0.97
CA CYS A 112 -5.31 8.86 -0.99
C CYS A 112 -6.28 9.28 0.14
N PRO A 113 -7.56 9.55 -0.14
CA PRO A 113 -8.55 9.90 0.88
C PRO A 113 -8.81 8.73 1.85
N GLY A 114 -8.59 7.50 1.41
CA GLY A 114 -8.71 6.28 2.22
C GLY A 114 -7.44 5.91 3.01
N ASN A 115 -6.38 6.73 2.99
CA ASN A 115 -5.09 6.40 3.61
C ASN A 115 -5.20 6.02 5.09
N GLU A 116 -5.85 6.87 5.90
CA GLU A 116 -5.98 6.62 7.33
C GLU A 116 -6.91 5.44 7.64
N LEU A 117 -7.96 5.25 6.84
CA LEU A 117 -8.84 4.08 6.96
C LEU A 117 -8.10 2.79 6.62
N ALA A 118 -7.37 2.77 5.50
CA ALA A 118 -6.60 1.61 5.07
C ALA A 118 -5.53 1.24 6.11
N LYS A 119 -4.81 2.22 6.65
CA LYS A 119 -3.86 1.99 7.77
C LYS A 119 -4.56 1.39 8.99
N LEU A 120 -5.73 1.89 9.36
CA LEU A 120 -6.50 1.37 10.49
C LEU A 120 -6.92 -0.08 10.25
N GLU A 121 -7.47 -0.40 9.07
CA GLU A 121 -7.85 -1.76 8.69
C GLU A 121 -6.66 -2.73 8.77
N MET A 122 -5.49 -2.31 8.25
CA MET A 122 -4.26 -3.08 8.33
C MET A 122 -3.81 -3.30 9.77
N LEU A 123 -3.84 -2.27 10.62
CA LEU A 123 -3.45 -2.36 12.04
C LEU A 123 -4.39 -3.28 12.83
N VAL A 124 -5.70 -3.18 12.59
CA VAL A 124 -6.69 -4.06 13.23
C VAL A 124 -6.45 -5.50 12.81
N LEU A 125 -6.30 -5.77 11.51
CA LEU A 125 -6.01 -7.12 11.03
C LEU A 125 -4.71 -7.66 11.64
N LEU A 126 -3.64 -6.87 11.59
CA LEU A 126 -2.33 -7.24 12.16
C LEU A 126 -2.47 -7.61 13.63
N HIS A 127 -3.10 -6.75 14.43
CA HIS A 127 -3.32 -7.01 15.86
C HIS A 127 -4.04 -8.35 16.10
N HIS A 128 -5.10 -8.64 15.35
CA HIS A 128 -5.82 -9.90 15.48
C HIS A 128 -4.98 -11.11 15.09
N LEU A 129 -4.28 -11.03 13.96
CA LEU A 129 -3.40 -12.10 13.49
C LEU A 129 -2.32 -12.41 14.52
N THR A 130 -1.63 -11.40 15.06
CA THR A 130 -0.48 -11.59 15.93
C THR A 130 -0.84 -11.98 17.36
N THR A 131 -2.02 -11.58 17.85
CA THR A 131 -2.41 -11.80 19.26
C THR A 131 -3.35 -12.98 19.46
N LYS A 132 -4.17 -13.34 18.45
CA LYS A 132 -5.25 -14.33 18.63
C LYS A 132 -5.12 -15.57 17.76
N TYR A 133 -4.38 -15.52 16.67
CA TYR A 133 -4.32 -16.61 15.71
C TYR A 133 -2.89 -17.10 15.50
N ARG A 134 -2.76 -18.35 15.08
CA ARG A 134 -1.62 -18.87 14.34
C ARG A 134 -2.11 -19.25 12.95
N TRP A 135 -1.26 -19.21 11.95
CA TRP A 135 -1.65 -19.63 10.60
C TRP A 135 -0.48 -20.22 9.83
N THR A 136 -0.82 -21.01 8.82
CA THR A 136 0.14 -21.57 7.86
C THR A 136 -0.38 -21.38 6.45
N LEU A 137 0.54 -21.16 5.50
CA LEU A 137 0.23 -21.06 4.08
C LEU A 137 0.12 -22.46 3.49
N SER A 138 -0.97 -22.73 2.77
CA SER A 138 -1.25 -24.02 2.15
C SER A 138 -1.21 -23.90 0.63
N GLY A 139 -0.60 -24.87 -0.08
CA GLY A 139 -0.63 -24.93 -1.55
C GLY A 139 0.48 -24.14 -2.29
N PRO A 140 0.51 -24.21 -3.64
CA PRO A 140 1.59 -23.68 -4.47
C PRO A 140 1.47 -22.18 -4.79
N GLY A 141 0.53 -21.44 -4.17
CA GLY A 141 0.11 -20.07 -4.50
C GLY A 141 1.18 -18.98 -4.36
N ARG A 142 2.22 -19.03 -5.19
CA ARG A 142 3.34 -18.09 -5.23
C ARG A 142 3.31 -17.18 -6.46
N GLU A 143 2.55 -17.56 -7.49
CA GLU A 143 2.41 -16.78 -8.72
C GLU A 143 1.51 -15.57 -8.49
N ILE A 144 1.92 -14.43 -9.03
CA ILE A 144 1.28 -13.13 -8.83
C ILE A 144 0.68 -12.67 -10.15
N GLN A 145 -0.61 -12.35 -10.13
CA GLN A 145 -1.28 -11.63 -11.19
C GLN A 145 -1.12 -10.14 -11.00
N PHE A 146 -0.85 -9.41 -12.08
CA PHE A 146 -0.82 -7.96 -12.11
C PHE A 146 -1.93 -7.44 -13.03
N SER A 147 -3.12 -7.15 -12.50
CA SER A 147 -4.17 -6.38 -13.20
C SER A 147 -5.43 -6.19 -12.34
N PRO A 148 -5.90 -4.96 -12.06
CA PRO A 148 -5.15 -3.70 -11.88
C PRO A 148 -4.34 -3.68 -10.56
N PHE A 149 -4.55 -4.67 -9.70
CA PHE A 149 -3.82 -4.88 -8.44
C PHE A 149 -2.97 -6.15 -8.50
N ALA A 150 -2.01 -6.27 -7.58
CA ALA A 150 -1.21 -7.47 -7.43
C ALA A 150 -1.98 -8.48 -6.56
N LEU A 151 -2.47 -9.57 -7.14
CA LEU A 151 -3.21 -10.61 -6.42
C LEU A 151 -2.56 -11.98 -6.67
N PRO A 152 -2.59 -12.91 -5.70
CA PRO A 152 -2.17 -14.29 -5.95
C PRO A 152 -3.08 -14.98 -6.99
N TRP A 153 -2.49 -15.74 -7.91
CA TRP A 153 -3.19 -16.32 -9.06
C TRP A 153 -4.36 -17.25 -8.68
N ASP A 154 -4.17 -18.08 -7.65
CA ASP A 154 -5.17 -19.02 -7.11
C ASP A 154 -5.72 -18.55 -5.75
N GLY A 155 -5.64 -17.26 -5.46
CA GLY A 155 -5.84 -16.72 -4.11
C GLY A 155 -4.72 -17.12 -3.14
N LEU A 156 -4.90 -16.81 -1.86
CA LEU A 156 -3.95 -17.15 -0.79
C LEU A 156 -4.58 -18.19 0.15
N PRO A 157 -4.31 -19.49 -0.03
CA PRO A 157 -4.89 -20.51 0.84
C PRO A 157 -4.19 -20.46 2.20
N VAL A 158 -4.94 -20.11 3.25
CA VAL A 158 -4.44 -19.97 4.62
C VAL A 158 -5.24 -20.85 5.56
N THR A 159 -4.54 -21.58 6.43
CA THR A 159 -5.15 -22.37 7.50
C THR A 159 -4.84 -21.71 8.83
N PHE A 160 -5.88 -21.25 9.53
CA PHE A 160 -5.79 -20.65 10.87
C PHE A 160 -5.97 -21.73 11.96
N THR A 161 -5.21 -21.61 13.04
CA THR A 161 -5.24 -22.48 14.23
C THR A 161 -5.23 -21.66 15.52
#